data_AF-A0A920PPV5-F1
#
_entry.id   AF-A0A920PPV5-F1
#
_cell.length_a   1.000
_cell.length_b   1.000
_cell.length_c   1.000
_cell.angle_alpha   90.00
_cell.angle_beta   90.00
_cell.angle_gamma   90.00
#
_symmetry.space_group_name_H-M   'P 1'
#
loop_
_entity.id
_entity.type
_entity.pdbx_description
1 polymer ?
#
loop_
_entity_poly.entity_id
_entity_poly.type
_entity_poly.pdbx_seq_one_letter_code
_entity_poly.pdbx_strand_id
1 'polypeptide(L)'
;MQAFGYTTETLHFMLVPLITEKRDPVGSMGNDSALACLTDQPRMLYDYFKQLFAQVTNPAIDSIREEVVMALECYVGPEHNLLDTTEQHCHRLSSNTRY
;
A
#
# COMPACT_ATOMS: atom_id res chain seq x y z
N MET A 1 13.08 2.06 17.07
CA MET A 1 11.85 2.78 16.65
C MET A 1 12.16 4.20 16.18
N GLN A 2 12.79 5.05 17.00
CA GLN A 2 13.10 6.43 16.60
C GLN A 2 13.96 6.54 15.32
N ALA A 3 14.93 5.65 15.13
CA ALA A 3 15.75 5.60 13.92
C ALA A 3 14.96 5.33 12.61
N PHE A 4 13.75 4.78 12.71
CA PHE A 4 12.84 4.54 11.58
C PHE A 4 11.71 5.60 11.52
N GLY A 5 11.84 6.71 12.25
CA GLY A 5 10.88 7.81 12.21
C GLY A 5 9.58 7.60 12.99
N TYR A 6 9.47 6.55 13.81
CA TYR A 6 8.28 6.35 14.66
C TYR A 6 8.20 7.42 15.74
N THR A 7 7.09 8.14 15.78
CA THR A 7 6.73 9.09 16.84
C THR A 7 5.67 8.48 17.76
N THR A 8 5.50 9.06 18.95
CA THR A 8 4.40 8.72 19.85
C THR A 8 3.05 8.84 19.16
N GLU A 9 2.90 9.86 18.30
CA GLU A 9 1.68 10.11 17.53
C GLU A 9 1.41 8.97 16.53
N THR A 10 2.40 8.60 15.71
CA THR A 10 2.25 7.49 14.75
C THR A 10 1.90 6.17 15.47
N LEU A 11 2.47 5.92 16.65
CA LEU A 11 2.14 4.71 17.41
C LEU A 11 0.69 4.73 17.92
N HIS A 12 0.25 5.83 18.53
CA HIS A 12 -1.08 5.91 19.15
C HIS A 12 -2.21 6.08 18.13
N PHE A 13 -2.00 6.86 17.08
CA PHE A 13 -3.06 7.17 16.10
C PHE A 13 -3.04 6.27 14.87
N MET A 14 -1.91 5.62 14.55
CA MET A 14 -1.84 4.70 13.41
C MET A 14 -1.75 3.25 13.84
N LEU A 15 -0.70 2.88 14.58
CA LEU A 15 -0.41 1.47 14.85
C LEU A 15 -1.41 0.82 15.83
N VAL A 16 -1.76 1.50 16.92
CA VAL A 16 -2.68 0.96 17.92
C VAL A 16 -4.07 0.67 17.31
N PRO A 17 -4.72 1.61 16.58
CA PRO A 17 -6.01 1.34 15.93
C PRO A 17 -5.95 0.20 14.92
N LEU A 18 -4.88 0.08 14.13
CA LEU A 18 -4.69 -1.03 13.20
C LEU A 18 -4.75 -2.39 13.89
N ILE A 19 -4.17 -2.50 15.09
CA ILE A 19 -4.13 -3.75 15.86
C ILE A 19 -5.47 -4.01 16.56
N THR A 20 -6.04 -2.98 17.20
CA THR A 20 -7.25 -3.15 18.04
C THR A 20 -8.53 -3.21 17.23
N GLU A 21 -8.63 -2.43 16.15
CA GLU A 21 -9.83 -2.32 15.31
C GLU A 21 -9.72 -3.11 14.00
N LYS A 22 -8.51 -3.55 13.60
CA LYS A 22 -8.25 -4.30 12.36
C LYS A 22 -8.70 -3.57 11.09
N ARG A 23 -8.64 -2.24 11.11
CA ARG A 23 -8.92 -1.35 9.98
C ARG A 23 -7.99 -0.16 10.04
N ASP A 24 -7.81 0.50 8.90
CA ASP A 24 -7.07 1.76 8.87
C ASP A 24 -7.72 2.81 9.80
N PRO A 25 -6.91 3.59 10.51
CA PRO A 25 -7.41 4.63 11.41
C PRO A 25 -8.19 5.69 10.61
N VAL A 26 -9.35 6.09 11.15
CA VAL A 26 -10.19 7.12 10.51
C VAL A 26 -10.00 8.45 11.21
N GLY A 27 -9.66 9.48 10.43
CA GLY A 27 -9.54 10.87 10.87
C GLY A 27 -10.54 11.80 10.18
N SER A 28 -10.44 13.09 10.48
CA SER A 28 -11.24 14.15 9.83
C SER A 28 -10.37 15.39 9.58
N MET A 29 -10.92 16.36 8.84
CA MET A 29 -10.21 17.55 8.33
C MET A 29 -9.17 17.24 7.25
N GLY A 30 -8.68 18.28 6.57
CA GLY A 30 -7.62 18.17 5.57
C GLY A 30 -6.24 18.08 6.21
N ASN A 31 -5.25 17.64 5.42
CA ASN A 31 -3.85 17.69 5.84
C ASN A 31 -3.32 19.13 5.68
N ASP A 32 -3.08 19.80 6.81
CA ASP A 32 -2.56 21.17 6.90
C ASP A 32 -1.03 21.24 7.03
N SER A 33 -0.36 20.09 7.07
CA SER A 33 1.11 20.04 7.10
C SER A 33 1.70 20.56 5.79
N ALA A 34 2.83 21.28 5.91
CA ALA A 34 3.65 21.63 4.76
C ALA A 34 4.05 20.38 3.96
N LEU A 35 4.14 20.52 2.64
CA LEU A 35 4.62 19.46 1.75
C LEU A 35 5.99 18.95 2.21
N ALA A 36 6.25 17.66 1.99
CA ALA A 36 7.47 17.02 2.49
C ALA A 36 8.76 17.71 2.00
N CYS A 37 8.76 18.27 0.79
CA CYS A 37 9.90 19.01 0.22
C CYS A 37 10.03 20.46 0.69
N LEU A 38 9.05 21.01 1.41
CA LEU A 38 9.03 22.41 1.86
C LEU A 38 9.27 22.57 3.35
N THR A 39 9.23 21.49 4.12
CA THR A 39 9.38 21.51 5.57
C THR A 39 10.82 21.22 6.00
N ASP A 40 11.29 21.93 7.01
CA ASP A 40 12.59 21.67 7.66
C ASP A 40 12.52 20.47 8.63
N GLN A 41 11.33 19.94 8.88
CA GLN A 41 11.13 18.77 9.74
C GLN A 41 11.53 17.48 9.00
N PRO A 42 12.13 16.49 9.69
CA PRO A 42 12.44 15.21 9.07
C PRO A 42 11.15 14.52 8.60
N ARG A 43 11.12 14.14 7.32
CA ARG A 43 10.00 13.41 6.69
C ARG A 43 10.45 12.06 6.17
N MET A 44 9.53 11.10 6.17
CA MET A 44 9.82 9.76 5.69
C MET A 44 9.75 9.71 4.16
N LEU A 45 10.48 8.78 3.55
CA LEU A 45 10.55 8.67 2.09
C LEU A 45 9.15 8.55 1.45
N TYR A 46 8.24 7.82 2.09
CA TYR A 46 6.89 7.61 1.58
C TYR A 46 6.04 8.90 1.55
N ASP A 47 6.38 9.96 2.31
CA ASP A 47 5.63 11.22 2.31
C ASP A 47 5.76 11.99 0.99
N TYR A 48 6.81 11.70 0.22
CA TYR A 48 7.10 12.31 -1.08
C TYR A 48 6.31 11.68 -2.23
N PHE A 49 5.82 10.45 -2.05
CA PHE A 49 5.03 9.75 -3.05
C PHE A 49 3.54 10.01 -2.80
N LYS A 50 2.81 10.40 -3.86
CA LYS A 50 1.36 10.62 -3.80
C LYS A 50 0.65 9.51 -4.57
N GLN A 51 -0.38 8.95 -3.96
CA GLN A 51 -1.22 7.94 -4.59
C GLN A 51 -1.99 8.60 -5.74
N LEU A 52 -1.86 8.02 -6.94
CA LEU A 52 -2.66 8.41 -8.08
C LEU A 52 -4.03 7.74 -7.97
N PHE A 53 -5.05 8.39 -8.52
CA PHE A 53 -6.41 7.84 -8.59
C PHE A 53 -7.01 8.10 -9.96
N ALA A 54 -7.89 7.18 -10.37
CA ALA A 54 -8.60 7.28 -11.61
C ALA A 54 -9.72 8.33 -11.53
N GLN A 55 -9.98 9.00 -12.65
CA GLN A 55 -11.06 9.97 -12.80
C GLN A 55 -11.79 9.68 -14.12
N VAL A 56 -12.42 10.67 -14.74
CA VAL A 56 -13.25 10.59 -15.97
C VAL A 56 -12.88 9.49 -16.98
N THR A 57 -11.59 9.27 -17.23
CA THR A 57 -11.09 8.28 -18.20
C THR A 57 -11.40 6.82 -17.83
N ASN A 58 -11.47 6.47 -16.55
CA ASN A 58 -11.73 5.11 -16.09
C ASN A 58 -12.27 5.12 -14.65
N PRO A 59 -13.30 4.31 -14.32
CA PRO A 59 -13.89 4.29 -13.00
C PRO A 59 -12.97 3.61 -11.96
N ALA A 60 -13.09 4.03 -10.69
CA ALA A 60 -12.52 3.30 -9.56
C ALA A 60 -13.39 2.08 -9.20
N ILE A 61 -12.78 1.03 -8.64
CA ILE A 61 -13.46 -0.19 -8.20
C ILE A 61 -13.78 -0.09 -6.70
N ASP A 62 -14.96 -0.55 -6.27
CA ASP A 62 -15.31 -0.66 -4.86
C ASP A 62 -14.64 -1.91 -4.25
N SER A 63 -13.55 -1.71 -3.50
CA SER A 63 -12.75 -2.80 -2.94
C SER A 63 -13.45 -3.63 -1.85
N ILE A 64 -14.63 -3.22 -1.38
CA ILE A 64 -15.42 -3.96 -0.38
C ILE A 64 -16.55 -4.71 -1.07
N ARG A 65 -17.32 -4.02 -1.92
CA ARG A 65 -18.49 -4.63 -2.59
C ARG A 65 -18.11 -5.50 -3.78
N GLU A 66 -16.99 -5.20 -4.42
CA GLU A 66 -16.47 -5.90 -5.60
C GLU A 66 -15.18 -6.67 -5.27
N GLU A 67 -14.98 -7.10 -4.02
CA GLU A 67 -13.76 -7.79 -3.60
C GLU A 67 -13.44 -9.05 -4.43
N VAL A 68 -14.47 -9.73 -4.95
CA VAL A 68 -14.34 -10.99 -5.71
C VAL A 68 -13.62 -10.82 -7.06
N VAL A 69 -13.55 -9.59 -7.60
CA VAL A 69 -12.82 -9.30 -8.85
C VAL A 69 -11.40 -8.77 -8.59
N MET A 70 -10.99 -8.65 -7.33
CA MET A 70 -9.66 -8.19 -6.92
C MET A 70 -8.86 -9.34 -6.29
N ALA A 71 -7.54 -9.35 -6.49
CA ALA A 71 -6.64 -10.33 -5.87
C ALA A 71 -5.31 -9.68 -5.45
N LEU A 72 -4.77 -10.13 -4.32
CA LEU A 72 -3.43 -9.78 -3.85
C LEU A 72 -2.39 -10.87 -4.14
N GLU A 73 -2.78 -11.90 -4.92
CA GLU A 73 -1.89 -13.01 -5.26
C GLU A 73 -0.62 -12.51 -5.95
N CYS A 74 0.51 -13.07 -5.53
CA CYS A 74 1.83 -12.69 -6.01
C CYS A 74 2.68 -13.94 -6.22
N TYR A 75 3.41 -13.96 -7.34
CA TYR A 75 4.31 -15.04 -7.69
C TYR A 75 5.77 -14.59 -7.56
N VAL A 76 6.54 -15.30 -6.75
CA VAL A 76 7.98 -15.06 -6.55
C VAL A 76 8.78 -16.10 -7.30
N GLY A 77 9.68 -15.63 -8.16
CA GLY A 77 10.49 -16.47 -9.04
C GLY A 77 10.64 -15.84 -10.43
N PRO A 78 11.45 -16.46 -11.31
CA PRO A 78 11.69 -15.94 -12.65
C PRO A 78 10.39 -15.91 -13.48
N GLU A 79 10.24 -14.85 -14.26
CA GLU A 79 9.26 -14.79 -15.34
C GLU A 79 9.92 -15.28 -16.62
N HIS A 80 9.28 -16.25 -17.28
CA HIS A 80 9.77 -16.85 -18.51
C HIS A 80 9.15 -16.15 -19.74
N ASN A 81 9.58 -16.54 -20.93
CA ASN A 81 9.13 -15.93 -22.19
C ASN A 81 7.63 -16.12 -22.40
N LEU A 82 6.88 -15.02 -22.46
CA LEU A 82 5.43 -15.01 -22.64
C LEU A 82 4.96 -15.70 -23.94
N LEU A 83 5.82 -15.77 -24.97
CA LEU A 83 5.47 -16.36 -26.26
C LEU A 83 5.56 -17.90 -26.28
N ASP A 84 6.18 -18.51 -25.27
CA ASP A 84 6.36 -19.95 -25.15
C ASP A 84 5.57 -20.50 -23.97
N THR A 85 5.04 -21.72 -24.08
CA THR A 85 4.33 -22.38 -22.97
C THR A 85 5.11 -23.61 -22.52
N THR A 86 5.78 -23.51 -21.37
CA THR A 86 6.61 -24.60 -20.81
C THR A 86 6.30 -24.79 -19.33
N GLU A 87 6.56 -25.98 -18.79
CA GLU A 87 6.35 -26.30 -17.36
C GLU A 87 7.13 -25.38 -16.40
N GLN A 88 8.25 -24.82 -16.85
CA GLN A 88 9.08 -23.91 -16.07
C GLN A 88 8.33 -22.63 -15.66
N HIS A 89 7.31 -22.22 -16.42
CA HIS A 89 6.46 -21.07 -16.07
C HIS A 89 5.74 -21.25 -14.72
N CYS A 90 5.45 -22.50 -14.34
CA CYS A 90 4.78 -22.84 -13.08
C CYS A 90 5.75 -22.97 -11.90
N HIS A 91 7.06 -22.90 -12.12
CA HIS A 91 8.07 -23.08 -11.07
C HIS A 91 8.29 -21.78 -10.27
N ARG A 92 7.20 -21.25 -9.70
CA ARG A 92 7.18 -20.02 -8.89
C ARG A 92 6.48 -20.29 -7.57
N LEU A 93 6.88 -19.56 -6.53
CA LEU A 93 6.20 -19.57 -5.25
C LEU A 93 4.97 -18.66 -5.36
N SER A 94 3.77 -19.19 -5.09
CA SER A 94 2.55 -18.38 -4.99
C SER A 94 2.29 -17.98 -3.54
N SER A 95 1.91 -16.72 -3.34
CA SER A 95 1.42 -16.17 -2.07
C SER A 95 0.10 -15.45 -2.30
N ASN A 96 -0.89 -15.69 -1.44
CA ASN A 96 -2.21 -15.06 -1.51
C ASN A 96 -2.25 -13.61 -0.96
N THR A 97 -1.12 -13.14 -0.45
CA THR A 97 -0.94 -11.78 0.08
C THR A 97 0.45 -11.28 -0.31
N ARG A 98 0.55 -9.98 -0.57
CA ARG A 98 1.85 -9.29 -0.54
C ARG A 98 2.12 -8.91 0.91
N TYR A 99 3.12 -9.58 1.51
CA TYR A 99 3.63 -9.45 2.89
C TYR A 99 2.94 -10.31 3.95
#